data_AF-A0A6G3D4L7-F1
#
_entry.id   AF-A0A6G3D4L7-F1
#
_cell.length_a   1.000
_cell.length_b   1.000
_cell.length_c   1.000
_cell.angle_alpha   90.00
_cell.angle_beta   90.00
_cell.angle_gamma   90.00
#
_symmetry.space_group_name_H-M   'P 1'
#
loop_
_entity.id
_entity.type
_entity.pdbx_description
1 polymer ?
#
loop_
_entity_poly.entity_id
_entity_poly.type
_entity_poly.pdbx_seq_one_letter_code
_entity_poly.pdbx_strand_id
1 'polypeptide(L)'
;MTSAPRDTSELSAQLSEHMNGYLYTACLYTVTKAGIADHLAQGPRTAAELGEQTGLHGPHLHRVLRYLATREVFREDEHGRFALTPMAGLLRTDAPGSLHDPFLMLGEDL
;
A
#
# COMPACT_ATOMS: atom_id res chain seq x y z
N MET A 1 28.96 8.37 30.94
CA MET A 1 28.83 8.34 29.47
C MET A 1 27.62 9.19 29.09
N THR A 2 27.79 10.51 29.08
CA THR A 2 26.72 11.48 28.81
C THR A 2 26.47 11.50 27.31
N SER A 3 25.34 10.96 26.87
CA SER A 3 24.89 11.11 25.47
C SER A 3 24.76 12.60 25.15
N ALA A 4 25.41 13.05 24.08
CA ALA A 4 25.21 14.39 23.54
C ALA A 4 23.72 14.61 23.18
N PRO A 5 23.22 15.87 23.20
CA PRO A 5 21.88 16.17 22.72
C PRO A 5 21.77 15.76 21.24
N ARG A 6 20.80 14.90 20.91
CA ARG A 6 20.48 14.52 19.52
C ARG A 6 20.05 15.77 18.75
N ASP A 7 20.56 15.93 17.53
CA ASP A 7 20.15 17.02 16.65
C ASP A 7 18.65 16.87 16.31
N THR A 8 17.89 17.97 16.37
CA THR A 8 16.47 18.01 15.97
C THR A 8 16.24 17.42 14.58
N SER A 9 17.21 17.57 13.66
CA SER A 9 17.17 16.95 12.33
C SER A 9 17.17 15.42 12.40
N GLU A 10 18.03 14.83 13.23
CA GLU A 10 18.11 13.37 13.43
C GLU A 10 16.83 12.82 14.07
N LEU A 11 16.30 13.52 15.08
CA LEU A 11 15.04 13.16 15.73
C LEU A 11 13.86 13.22 14.76
N SER A 12 13.84 14.21 13.87
CA SER A 12 12.81 14.38 12.85
C SER A 12 12.87 13.28 11.79
N ALA A 13 14.07 12.87 11.37
CA ALA A 13 14.28 11.74 10.48
C ALA A 13 13.81 10.42 11.12
N GLN A 14 14.16 10.20 12.39
CA GLN A 14 13.75 9.02 13.16
C GLN A 14 12.21 8.92 13.28
N LEU A 15 11.53 10.03 13.61
CA LEU A 15 10.06 10.05 13.65
C LEU A 15 9.43 9.81 12.27
N SER A 16 10.03 10.35 11.22
CA SER A 16 9.56 10.16 9.84
C SER A 16 9.68 8.69 9.41
N GLU A 17 10.75 8.00 9.82
CA GLU A 17 10.94 6.57 9.58
C GLU A 17 9.86 5.73 10.28
N HIS A 18 9.59 6.00 11.56
CA HIS A 18 8.52 5.32 12.30
C HIS A 18 7.14 5.55 11.68
N MET A 19 6.83 6.80 11.30
CA MET A 19 5.60 7.14 10.60
C MET A 19 5.49 6.40 9.25
N ASN A 20 6.58 6.32 8.49
CA ASN A 20 6.61 5.58 7.22
C ASN A 20 6.37 4.09 7.41
N GLY A 21 6.90 3.48 8.47
CA GLY A 21 6.62 2.07 8.79
C GLY A 21 5.13 1.83 9.03
N TYR A 22 4.49 2.67 9.86
CA TYR A 22 3.06 2.59 10.11
C TYR A 22 2.24 2.81 8.83
N LEU A 23 2.53 3.86 8.06
CA LEU A 23 1.83 4.19 6.82
C LEU A 23 1.93 3.06 5.80
N TYR A 24 3.08 2.40 5.70
CA TYR A 24 3.26 1.26 4.81
C TYR A 24 2.30 0.13 5.12
N THR A 25 2.27 -0.32 6.39
CA THR A 25 1.36 -1.39 6.82
C THR A 25 -0.11 -1.00 6.65
N ALA A 26 -0.49 0.22 7.03
CA ALA A 26 -1.87 0.70 6.91
C ALA A 26 -2.33 0.79 5.44
N CYS A 27 -1.47 1.27 4.55
CA CYS A 27 -1.76 1.32 3.11
C CYS A 27 -1.91 -0.08 2.53
N LEU A 28 -1.01 -1.00 2.88
CA LEU A 28 -1.02 -2.38 2.39
C LEU A 28 -2.26 -3.15 2.87
N TYR A 29 -2.65 -2.97 4.13
CA TYR A 29 -3.91 -3.50 4.66
C TYR A 29 -5.12 -2.92 3.91
N THR A 30 -5.16 -1.60 3.70
CA THR A 30 -6.28 -0.92 3.03
C THR A 30 -6.52 -1.47 1.62
N VAL A 31 -5.46 -1.61 0.81
CA VAL A 31 -5.60 -2.12 -0.57
C VAL A 31 -5.93 -3.61 -0.61
N THR A 32 -5.45 -4.38 0.37
CA THR A 32 -5.78 -5.81 0.50
C THR A 32 -7.25 -5.97 0.85
N LYS A 33 -7.72 -5.28 1.89
CA LYS A 33 -9.13 -5.28 2.33
C LYS A 33 -10.09 -4.83 1.24
N ALA A 34 -9.68 -3.86 0.43
CA ALA A 34 -10.47 -3.37 -0.69
C ALA A 34 -10.40 -4.26 -1.94
N GLY A 35 -9.66 -5.37 -1.91
CA GLY A 35 -9.55 -6.30 -3.05
C GLY A 35 -8.87 -5.71 -4.27
N ILE A 36 -8.03 -4.68 -4.11
CA ILE A 36 -7.44 -3.94 -5.24
C ILE A 36 -6.65 -4.87 -6.17
N ALA A 37 -5.95 -5.86 -5.61
CA ALA A 37 -5.17 -6.80 -6.40
C ALA A 37 -6.06 -7.65 -7.33
N ASP A 38 -7.26 -8.01 -6.90
CA ASP A 38 -8.23 -8.77 -7.69
C ASP A 38 -8.79 -7.91 -8.83
N HIS A 39 -9.12 -6.64 -8.55
CA HIS A 39 -9.58 -5.70 -9.58
C HIS A 39 -8.54 -5.45 -10.68
N LEU A 40 -7.25 -5.48 -10.31
CA LEU A 40 -6.12 -5.32 -11.22
C LEU A 40 -5.69 -6.62 -11.92
N ALA A 41 -6.23 -7.78 -11.52
CA ALA A 41 -5.93 -9.06 -12.17
C ALA A 41 -6.35 -9.08 -13.66
N GLN A 42 -7.36 -8.28 -14.02
CA GLN A 42 -7.86 -8.14 -15.39
C GLN A 42 -7.10 -7.09 -16.21
N GLY A 43 -6.14 -6.38 -15.61
CA GLY A 43 -5.31 -5.40 -16.27
C GLY A 43 -5.21 -4.06 -15.53
N PRO A 44 -4.37 -3.14 -16.04
CA PRO A 44 -4.12 -1.86 -15.38
C PRO A 44 -5.35 -0.96 -15.33
N ARG A 45 -5.57 -0.29 -14.20
CA ARG A 45 -6.70 0.64 -13.96
C ARG A 45 -6.25 1.90 -13.23
N THR A 46 -6.97 2.99 -13.46
CA THR A 46 -6.81 4.22 -12.69
C THR A 46 -7.36 4.06 -11.27
N ALA A 47 -6.87 4.88 -10.34
CA ALA A 47 -7.42 4.92 -8.99
C ALA A 47 -8.89 5.39 -8.95
N ALA A 48 -9.35 6.14 -9.95
CA ALA A 48 -10.75 6.54 -10.07
C ALA A 48 -11.64 5.32 -10.36
N GLU A 49 -11.28 4.52 -11.38
CA GLU A 49 -12.00 3.28 -11.72
C GLU A 49 -12.00 2.27 -10.57
N LEU A 50 -10.86 2.14 -9.88
CA LEU A 50 -10.78 1.28 -8.69
C LEU A 50 -11.67 1.81 -7.56
N GLY A 51 -11.66 3.12 -7.32
CA GLY A 51 -12.50 3.74 -6.30
C GLY A 51 -13.99 3.52 -6.54
N GLU A 52 -14.45 3.60 -7.79
CA GLU A 52 -15.83 3.29 -8.16
C GLU A 52 -16.20 1.82 -7.87
N GLN A 53 -15.28 0.89 -8.12
CA GLN A 53 -15.51 -0.54 -7.91
C GLN A 53 -15.48 -0.94 -6.43
N THR A 54 -14.67 -0.27 -5.62
CA THR A 54 -14.46 -0.63 -4.21
C THR A 54 -15.18 0.31 -3.23
N GLY A 55 -15.88 1.34 -3.72
CA GLY A 55 -16.50 2.38 -2.90
C GLY A 55 -15.50 3.32 -2.20
N LEU A 56 -14.23 3.32 -2.63
CA LEU A 56 -13.19 4.17 -2.06
C LEU A 56 -13.11 5.52 -2.81
N HIS A 57 -12.68 6.56 -2.10
CA HIS A 57 -12.44 7.86 -2.72
C HIS A 57 -11.20 7.82 -3.63
N GLY A 58 -11.42 7.85 -4.95
CA GLY A 58 -10.37 7.68 -5.97
C GLY A 58 -9.10 8.54 -5.75
N PRO A 59 -9.20 9.86 -5.51
CA PRO A 59 -8.02 10.69 -5.20
C PRO A 59 -7.23 10.26 -3.96
N HIS A 60 -7.88 9.72 -2.92
CA HIS A 60 -7.17 9.18 -1.76
C HIS A 60 -6.51 7.85 -2.08
N LEU A 61 -7.21 6.98 -2.82
CA LEU A 61 -6.68 5.72 -3.30
C LEU A 61 -5.46 5.94 -4.22
N HIS A 62 -5.47 6.97 -5.07
CA HIS A 62 -4.31 7.34 -5.90
C HIS A 62 -3.07 7.61 -5.05
N ARG A 63 -3.22 8.40 -3.97
CA ARG A 63 -2.10 8.70 -3.06
C ARG A 63 -1.56 7.44 -2.38
N VAL A 64 -2.44 6.53 -1.97
CA VAL A 64 -2.08 5.23 -1.38
C VAL A 64 -1.33 4.37 -2.39
N LEU A 65 -1.89 4.18 -3.59
CA LEU A 65 -1.30 3.34 -4.63
C LEU A 65 0.04 3.90 -5.11
N ARG A 66 0.16 5.22 -5.27
CA ARG A 66 1.42 5.87 -5.62
C ARG A 66 2.49 5.68 -4.54
N TYR A 67 2.13 5.80 -3.26
CA TYR A 67 3.04 5.55 -2.15
C TYR A 67 3.49 4.07 -2.06
N LEU A 68 2.61 3.14 -2.41
CA LEU A 68 2.96 1.72 -2.51
C LEU A 68 3.76 1.42 -3.79
N ALA A 69 3.57 2.18 -4.86
CA ALA A 69 4.35 2.07 -6.10
C ALA A 69 5.80 2.54 -5.92
N THR A 70 6.07 3.54 -5.07
CA THR A 70 7.45 3.90 -4.70
C THR A 70 8.17 2.79 -3.92
N ARG A 71 7.44 1.75 -3.50
CA ARG A 71 7.95 0.55 -2.80
C ARG A 71 7.75 -0.72 -3.63
N GLU A 72 7.47 -0.56 -4.93
CA GLU A 72 7.37 -1.66 -5.91
C GLU A 72 6.25 -2.67 -5.65
N VAL A 73 5.30 -2.35 -4.76
CA VAL A 73 4.11 -3.20 -4.54
C VAL A 73 3.19 -3.13 -5.75
N PHE A 74 2.95 -1.94 -6.29
CA PHE A 74 2.24 -1.73 -7.56
C PHE A 74 3.15 -0.98 -8.53
N ARG A 75 2.74 -0.90 -9.80
CA ARG A 75 3.40 -0.08 -10.81
C ARG A 75 2.42 0.94 -11.38
N GLU A 76 2.77 2.22 -11.31
CA GLU A 76 2.05 3.30 -12.01
C GLU A 76 2.66 3.48 -13.41
N ASP A 77 1.82 3.57 -14.44
CA ASP A 77 2.25 3.88 -15.81
C ASP A 77 2.18 5.39 -16.12
N GLU A 78 2.64 5.79 -17.31
CA GLU A 78 2.65 7.20 -17.76
C GLU A 78 1.25 7.83 -17.85
N HIS A 79 0.19 7.02 -17.84
CA HIS A 79 -1.20 7.46 -17.91
C HIS A 79 -1.86 7.46 -16.51
N GLY A 80 -1.10 7.23 -15.44
CA GLY A 80 -1.61 7.18 -14.06
C GLY A 80 -2.44 5.93 -13.75
N ARG A 81 -2.27 4.84 -14.53
CA ARG A 81 -2.89 3.54 -14.24
C ARG A 81 -1.96 2.68 -13.42
N PHE A 82 -2.54 1.94 -12.49
CA PHE A 82 -1.83 1.00 -11.63
C PHE A 82 -1.96 -0.41 -12.18
N ALA A 83 -0.86 -1.16 -12.15
CA ALA A 83 -0.78 -2.55 -12.53
C ALA A 83 -0.19 -3.38 -11.38
N LEU A 84 -0.50 -4.68 -11.39
CA LEU A 84 0.15 -5.64 -10.50
C LEU A 84 1.64 -5.74 -10.79
N THR A 85 2.43 -5.81 -9.73
CA THR A 85 3.76 -6.41 -9.76
C THR A 85 3.67 -7.86 -9.25
N PRO A 86 4.74 -8.66 -9.36
CA PRO A 86 4.75 -9.99 -8.73
C PRO A 86 4.43 -9.96 -7.22
N MET A 87 4.83 -8.89 -6.52
CA MET A 87 4.56 -8.73 -5.09
C MET A 87 3.07 -8.49 -4.82
N ALA A 88 2.42 -7.55 -5.52
CA ALA A 88 0.97 -7.38 -5.39
C ALA A 88 0.17 -8.59 -5.90
N GLY A 89 0.74 -9.41 -6.78
CA GLY A 89 0.14 -10.68 -7.20
C GLY A 89 -0.12 -11.63 -6.03
N LEU A 90 0.70 -11.59 -4.97
CA LEU A 90 0.49 -12.38 -3.75
C LEU A 90 -0.69 -11.88 -2.89
N LEU A 91 -1.24 -10.71 -3.19
CA LEU A 91 -2.42 -10.17 -2.49
C LEU A 91 -3.73 -10.53 -3.18
N ARG A 92 -3.68 -11.21 -4.33
CA ARG A 92 -4.90 -11.70 -4.99
C ARG A 92 -5.51 -12.83 -4.20
N THR A 93 -6.83 -12.88 -4.10
CA THR A 93 -7.55 -13.94 -3.39
C THR A 93 -7.40 -15.31 -4.04
N ASP A 94 -7.23 -15.35 -5.36
CA ASP A 94 -7.11 -16.58 -6.14
C ASP A 94 -5.66 -17.01 -6.44
N ALA A 95 -4.65 -16.30 -5.92
CA ALA A 95 -3.25 -16.62 -6.16
C ALA A 95 -2.79 -17.85 -5.35
N PRO A 96 -2.03 -18.78 -5.96
CA PRO A 96 -1.32 -19.82 -5.22
C PRO A 96 -0.37 -19.19 -4.19
N GLY A 97 -0.52 -19.57 -2.91
CA GLY A 97 0.26 -18.98 -1.82
C GLY A 97 -0.15 -17.54 -1.48
N SER A 98 -1.40 -17.17 -1.76
CA SER A 98 -1.95 -15.85 -1.41
C SER A 98 -1.71 -15.50 0.06
N LEU A 99 -1.27 -14.27 0.26
CA LEU A 99 -1.14 -13.64 1.56
C LEU A 99 -2.35 -12.76 1.89
N HIS A 100 -3.39 -12.72 1.06
CA HIS A 100 -4.59 -11.91 1.28
C HIS A 100 -5.22 -12.16 2.67
N ASP A 101 -5.66 -13.39 2.94
CA ASP A 101 -6.33 -13.73 4.21
C ASP A 101 -5.40 -13.61 5.42
N PRO A 102 -4.13 -14.08 5.37
CA PRO A 102 -3.16 -13.79 6.41
C PRO A 102 -3.01 -12.29 6.73
N PHE A 103 -3.01 -11.43 5.71
CA PHE A 103 -2.89 -9.98 5.90
C PHE A 103 -4.13 -9.38 6.57
N LEU A 104 -5.32 -9.89 6.23
CA LEU A 104 -6.57 -9.42 6.83
C LEU A 104 -6.69 -9.84 8.29
N MET A 105 -6.39 -11.09 8.62
CA MET A 105 -6.42 -11.59 9.99
C MET A 105 -5.53 -10.76 10.92
N LEU A 106 -4.34 -10.35 10.47
CA LEU A 106 -3.43 -9.55 11.28
C LEU A 106 -3.97 -8.13 11.60
N GLY A 107 -4.76 -7.56 10.69
CA GLY A 107 -5.28 -6.20 10.84
C GLY A 107 -6.66 -6.09 11.46
N GLU A 108 -7.38 -7.20 11.66
CA GLU A 108 -8.67 -7.22 12.37
C GLU A 108 -8.50 -7.20 13.90
N ASP A 109 -7.32 -7.57 14.40
CA ASP A 109 -6.97 -7.62 15.83
C ASP A 109 -6.18 -6.39 16.34
N LEU A 110 -6.00 -5.35 15.51
CA LEU A 110 -5.26 -4.10 15.84
C LEU A 110 -6.19 -2.90 16.00
#